data_AF-A0AAN6N5Z4-F1
#
_entry.id   AF-A0AAN6N5Z4-F1
#
_cell.length_a   1.000
_cell.length_b   1.000
_cell.length_c   1.000
_cell.angle_alpha   90.00
_cell.angle_beta   90.00
_cell.angle_gamma   90.00
#
_symmetry.space_group_name_H-M   'P 1'
#
loop_
_entity.id
_entity.type
_entity.pdbx_description
1 polymer ?
#
loop_
_entity_poly.entity_id
_entity_poly.type
_entity_poly.pdbx_seq_one_letter_code
_entity_poly.pdbx_strand_id
1 'polypeptide(L)' 'PTIPACSVTSLMPTCGIPCITAAAIKIGCTASMDFACQCKSASAMQSAVMPCVMSACGRANAPVVGSVANAICTACLPAA' A
#
# COMPACT_ATOMS: atom_id res chain seq x y z
N PRO A 1 3.40 -6.49 -20.77
CA PRO A 1 3.61 -7.12 -19.44
C PRO A 1 2.51 -6.68 -18.45
N THR A 2 1.34 -7.28 -18.57
CA THR A 2 0.24 -7.11 -17.62
C THR A 2 0.59 -7.85 -16.34
N ILE A 3 1.11 -7.12 -15.35
CA ILE A 3 1.26 -7.60 -13.97
C ILE A 3 -0.12 -8.14 -13.58
N PRO A 4 -0.27 -9.45 -13.29
CA PRO A 4 -1.58 -10.03 -13.04
C PRO A 4 -2.22 -9.24 -11.90
N ALA A 5 -3.39 -8.68 -12.18
CA ALA A 5 -4.15 -7.85 -11.26
C ALA A 5 -4.24 -8.56 -9.92
N CYS A 6 -3.42 -8.08 -8.99
CA CYS A 6 -3.13 -8.87 -7.84
C CYS A 6 -4.34 -8.81 -6.92
N SER A 7 -5.06 -9.92 -6.81
CA SER A 7 -6.46 -9.94 -6.34
C SER A 7 -6.63 -9.37 -4.93
N VAL A 8 -5.56 -9.42 -4.13
CA VAL A 8 -5.47 -8.83 -2.79
C VAL A 8 -5.61 -7.30 -2.77
N THR A 9 -5.31 -6.60 -3.88
CA THR A 9 -5.57 -5.16 -4.01
C THR A 9 -7.05 -4.80 -3.96
N SER A 10 -7.96 -5.74 -4.32
CA SER A 10 -9.41 -5.54 -4.14
C SER A 10 -9.85 -5.57 -2.67
N LEU A 11 -9.05 -6.14 -1.77
CA LEU A 11 -9.31 -6.05 -0.33
C LEU A 11 -8.87 -4.70 0.25
N MET A 12 -8.14 -3.88 -0.52
CA MET A 12 -7.61 -2.62 -0.02
C MET A 12 -8.76 -1.63 0.12
N PRO A 13 -9.02 -1.12 1.34
CA PRO A 13 -10.17 -0.25 1.53
C PRO A 13 -9.95 1.06 0.78
N THR A 14 -11.02 1.56 0.15
CA THR A 14 -10.95 2.71 -0.76
C THR A 14 -10.48 3.99 -0.06
N CYS A 15 -10.72 4.11 1.24
CA CYS A 15 -10.24 5.20 2.08
C CYS A 15 -8.69 5.24 2.19
N GLY A 16 -8.02 4.11 2.01
CA GLY A 16 -6.56 3.97 2.12
C GLY A 16 -5.83 4.18 0.79
N ILE A 17 -6.51 3.98 -0.35
CA ILE A 17 -5.95 4.19 -1.70
C ILE A 17 -5.26 5.56 -1.84
N PRO A 18 -5.93 6.71 -1.61
CA PRO A 18 -5.30 8.01 -1.79
C PRO A 18 -4.13 8.23 -0.83
N CYS A 19 -4.20 7.67 0.38
CA CYS A 19 -3.13 7.74 1.36
C CYS A 19 -1.88 6.98 0.92
N ILE A 20 -2.06 5.77 0.40
CA ILE A 20 -0.97 4.94 -0.09
C ILE A 20 -0.32 5.59 -1.31
N THR A 21 -1.10 6.14 -2.24
CA THR A 21 -0.55 6.89 -3.37
C THR A 21 0.26 8.10 -2.92
N ALA A 22 -0.26 8.90 -1.98
CA ALA A 22 0.48 10.05 -1.46
C ALA A 22 1.76 9.64 -0.74
N ALA A 23 1.71 8.57 0.06
CA ALA A 23 2.86 8.01 0.76
C ALA A 23 3.91 7.46 -0.21
N ALA A 24 3.48 6.75 -1.26
CA ALA A 24 4.34 6.23 -2.33
C ALA A 24 5.13 7.36 -2.98
N ILE A 25 4.44 8.44 -3.36
CA ILE A 25 5.09 9.62 -3.95
C ILE A 25 6.09 10.24 -2.97
N LYS A 26 5.76 10.33 -1.68
CA LYS A 26 6.67 10.87 -0.65
C LYS A 26 7.97 10.09 -0.49
N ILE A 27 7.94 8.78 -0.67
CA ILE A 27 9.13 7.93 -0.58
C ILE A 27 9.84 7.73 -1.92
N GLY A 28 9.37 8.38 -2.99
CA GLY A 28 9.96 8.30 -4.33
C GLY A 28 9.47 7.13 -5.18
N CYS A 29 8.44 6.39 -4.74
CA CYS A 29 7.74 5.41 -5.57
C CYS A 29 6.76 6.17 -6.47
N THR A 30 7.21 6.51 -7.68
CA THR A 30 6.50 7.41 -8.60
C THR A 30 5.31 6.77 -9.31
N ALA A 31 5.21 5.44 -9.36
CA ALA A 31 4.02 4.77 -9.88
C ALA A 31 3.07 4.35 -8.74
N SER A 32 1.78 4.62 -8.93
CA SER A 32 0.71 4.25 -7.98
C SER A 32 0.62 2.74 -7.74
N MET A 33 1.13 1.94 -8.66
CA MET A 33 1.19 0.47 -8.59
C MET A 33 2.63 -0.06 -8.47
N ASP A 34 3.58 0.78 -8.04
CA ASP A 34 4.96 0.37 -7.80
C ASP A 34 5.09 -0.43 -6.50
N PHE A 35 4.28 -1.49 -6.34
CA PHE A 35 4.26 -2.32 -5.15
C PHE A 35 5.66 -2.86 -4.83
N ALA A 36 6.50 -3.10 -5.84
CA ALA A 36 7.90 -3.43 -5.65
C ALA A 36 8.66 -2.39 -4.80
N CYS A 37 8.60 -1.12 -5.20
CA CYS A 37 9.20 -0.02 -4.45
C CYS A 37 8.54 0.19 -3.07
N GLN A 38 7.21 0.15 -3.02
CA GLN A 38 6.45 0.37 -1.80
C GLN A 38 6.75 -0.70 -0.74
N CYS A 39 6.88 -1.97 -1.16
CA CYS A 39 7.16 -3.12 -0.31
C CYS A 39 8.62 -3.19 0.12
N LYS A 40 9.55 -2.80 -0.76
CA LYS A 40 10.96 -2.64 -0.39
C LYS A 40 11.14 -1.58 0.72
N SER A 41 10.29 -0.56 0.69
CA SER A 41 10.26 0.52 1.68
C SER A 41 9.08 0.40 2.64
N ALA A 42 8.62 -0.82 2.96
CA ALA A 42 7.40 -1.04 3.74
C ALA A 42 7.37 -0.29 5.07
N SER A 43 8.49 -0.20 5.78
CA SER A 43 8.59 0.56 7.05
C SER A 43 8.40 2.07 6.85
N ALA A 44 9.03 2.65 5.81
CA ALA A 44 8.88 4.06 5.48
C ALA A 44 7.45 4.35 4.98
N MET A 45 6.88 3.43 4.20
CA MET A 45 5.49 3.47 3.76
C MET A 45 4.52 3.47 4.93
N GLN A 46 4.66 2.53 5.87
CA GLN A 46 3.83 2.44 7.08
C GLN A 46 3.81 3.77 7.83
N SER A 47 4.99 4.36 8.05
CA SER A 47 5.12 5.64 8.75
C SER A 47 4.48 6.80 7.97
N ALA A 48 4.63 6.83 6.65
CA ALA A 48 4.06 7.87 5.79
C ALA A 48 2.54 7.75 5.61
N VAL A 49 2.01 6.52 5.59
CA VAL A 49 0.60 6.23 5.31
C VAL A 49 -0.28 6.28 6.57
N MET A 50 0.28 5.89 7.73
CA MET A 50 -0.37 5.92 9.04
C MET A 50 -1.16 7.21 9.30
N PRO A 51 -0.58 8.42 9.26
CA PRO A 51 -1.29 9.64 9.61
C PRO A 51 -2.48 9.93 8.68
N CYS A 52 -2.35 9.59 7.39
CA CYS A 52 -3.41 9.76 6.42
C CYS A 52 -4.53 8.73 6.63
N VAL A 53 -4.18 7.46 6.81
CA VAL A 53 -5.15 6.37 7.02
C VAL A 53 -5.91 6.55 8.34
N MET A 54 -5.24 7.03 9.38
CA MET A 54 -5.88 7.36 10.66
C MET A 54 -6.93 8.46 10.51
N SER A 55 -6.70 9.44 9.62
CA SER A 55 -7.64 10.52 9.34
C SER A 55 -8.75 10.11 8.35
N ALA A 56 -8.43 9.32 7.32
CA ALA A 56 -9.35 8.98 6.23
C ALA A 56 -10.15 7.70 6.48
N CYS A 57 -9.51 6.66 7.02
CA CYS A 57 -10.13 5.37 7.31
C CYS A 57 -10.51 5.20 8.79
N GLY A 58 -9.88 5.95 9.69
CA GLY A 58 -10.02 5.80 11.13
C GLY A 58 -9.11 4.72 11.72
N ARG A 59 -8.87 4.83 13.04
CA ARG A 59 -7.98 3.94 13.83
C ARG A 59 -8.31 2.45 13.72
N ALA A 60 -9.58 2.11 13.53
CA ALA A 60 -10.02 0.72 13.40
C ALA A 60 -9.60 0.07 12.06
N ASN A 61 -9.56 0.86 10.98
CA ASN A 61 -9.29 0.36 9.62
C ASN A 61 -7.81 0.49 9.23
N ALA A 62 -7.03 1.30 9.95
CA ALA A 62 -5.59 1.40 9.73
C ALA A 62 -4.82 0.07 9.79
N PRO A 63 -5.05 -0.83 10.77
CA PRO A 63 -4.39 -2.14 10.76
C PRO A 63 -4.85 -3.01 9.59
N VAL A 64 -6.08 -2.85 9.11
CA VAL A 64 -6.61 -3.57 7.93
C VAL A 64 -5.85 -3.13 6.68
N VAL A 65 -5.65 -1.82 6.48
CA VAL A 65 -4.86 -1.28 5.37
C VAL A 65 -3.43 -1.83 5.40
N GLY A 66 -2.78 -1.82 6.56
CA GLY A 66 -1.41 -2.34 6.70
C GLY A 66 -1.33 -3.85 6.42
N SER A 67 -2.32 -4.62 6.87
CA SER A 67 -2.38 -6.07 6.65
C SER A 67 -2.57 -6.40 5.17
N VAL A 68 -3.49 -5.71 4.49
CA VAL A 68 -3.71 -5.87 3.05
C VAL A 68 -2.49 -5.42 2.25
N ALA A 69 -1.86 -4.30 2.62
CA ALA A 69 -0.61 -3.84 2.00
C ALA A 69 0.52 -4.88 2.13
N ASN A 70 0.66 -5.52 3.30
CA ASN A 70 1.63 -6.60 3.48
C ASN A 70 1.28 -7.84 2.64
N ALA A 71 0.00 -8.21 2.58
CA ALA A 71 -0.45 -9.31 1.72
C ALA A 71 -0.20 -9.01 0.23
N ILE A 72 -0.37 -7.76 -0.20
CA ILE A 72 0.02 -7.30 -1.55
C ILE A 72 1.53 -7.50 -1.74
N CYS A 73 2.35 -7.15 -0.76
CA CYS A 73 3.79 -7.34 -0.85
C CYS A 73 4.22 -8.80 -1.01
N THR A 74 3.52 -9.71 -0.34
CA THR A 74 3.84 -11.15 -0.39
C THR A 74 3.23 -11.84 -1.60
N ALA A 75 2.02 -11.45 -2.02
CA ALA A 75 1.28 -12.12 -3.09
C ALA A 75 1.48 -11.51 -4.48
N CYS A 76 1.86 -10.22 -4.56
CA CYS A 76 1.90 -9.47 -5.83
C CYS A 76 3.29 -9.19 -6.35
N LEU A 77 4.31 -9.23 -5.50
CA LEU A 77 5.67 -9.17 -6.00
C LEU A 77 6.04 -10.57 -6.50
N PRO A 78 6.49 -10.71 -7.76
CA PRO A 78 7.17 -11.93 -8.15
C PRO A 78 8.41 -12.04 -7.26
N ALA A 79 8.58 -13.20 -6.62
CA ALA A 79 9.84 -13.54 -5.99
C ALA A 79 10.94 -13.33 -7.05
N ALA A 80 11.78 -12.31 -6.83
CA ALA A 80 12.98 -12.11 -7.63
C ALA A 80 14.01 -13.19 -7.27
#